data_AF-A0A8J3AXH0-F1
#
_entry.id   AF-A0A8J3AXH0-F1
#
_cell.length_a   1.000
_cell.length_b   1.000
_cell.length_c   1.000
_cell.angle_alpha   90.00
_cell.angle_beta   90.00
_cell.angle_gamma   90.00
#
_symmetry.space_group_name_H-M   'P 1'
#
loop_
_entity.id
_entity.type
_entity.pdbx_description
1 polymer ?
#
loop_
_entity_poly.entity_id
_entity_poly.type
_entity_poly.pdbx_seq_one_letter_code
_entity_poly.pdbx_strand_id
1 'polypeptide(L)'
;MSTVASHDLASAIYQGSVYRASLSGSLIKRESAGAGAATVWDAGTLLSQRVEPRQIFTANAQGNLVPFLWSDLDAMQRALLDRSSSTLPPDGLGERRVHYLHGARVDESGQPGGIFPRRDSIMGAVIHGLALRVGPPTGGVQTEAYRSFSQVHRDRRAVVYVGTAGGMLHAFDDASGKELFAYIPHAVVDSLPALTQGPRFGVVAVDGGMAAADVVANGEWRTVLVAGLGRSARGAAVLDITDPVQFGNPFKLLWEFTDRDDPDMGHMIGMPVIARFRTGSDRGVTQYAYFAMLASGVNNKRGSGSNALFLLSLDKKPSEAWKGGVNYFKFVTPAGEQSRANGMLELTSVAGADGAVEYAYAGDLQGNLWRFDFSAGLPWGKAKGETPDLLLVAQDALGQRQPIMQKPAIAFAPGGGMIVLFGTGRYLSRQDLDLASFSTQSFYAVLDRAGASTVQRDALVPRKLIKKNAGNSFALEGDGFVYGTSGSGKRGWYFDFPQSATTGERVLSASILSGADLVFHSMTPAPKQCDAPIATLYVLNTFSGLAADVRPSNASLSGGMSGSILLRSAGYHKTSTSDIPGRQSVKSRVQILTGDQPVLELELPGNVAPTFGRLSWRELVNWGDLQHSGSGQP
;
A
#
# COMPACT_ATOMS: atom_id res chain seq x y z
N MET A 1 -5.54 10.55 16.31
CA MET A 1 -5.75 11.01 14.92
C MET A 1 -4.87 10.14 14.03
N SER A 2 -5.29 9.79 12.82
CA SER A 2 -4.45 9.10 11.83
C SER A 2 -4.03 10.12 10.78
N THR A 3 -2.72 10.33 10.62
CA THR A 3 -2.20 11.29 9.63
C THR A 3 -1.79 10.50 8.38
N VAL A 4 -2.26 10.90 7.21
CA VAL A 4 -1.98 10.25 5.92
C VAL A 4 -1.48 11.27 4.90
N ALA A 5 -0.23 11.14 4.46
CA ALA A 5 0.27 11.97 3.37
C ALA A 5 0.01 11.27 2.03
N SER A 6 -0.50 12.02 1.04
CA SER A 6 -0.70 11.51 -0.32
C SER A 6 0.63 11.31 -1.06
N HIS A 7 0.63 10.41 -2.04
CA HIS A 7 1.78 10.06 -2.89
C HIS A 7 2.29 11.18 -3.82
N ASP A 8 1.57 12.29 -3.97
CA ASP A 8 1.92 13.35 -4.92
C ASP A 8 2.62 14.54 -4.23
N LEU A 9 3.51 15.25 -4.94
CA LEU A 9 4.39 16.35 -4.48
C LEU A 9 3.67 17.58 -3.89
N ALA A 10 2.37 17.47 -3.58
CA ALA A 10 1.56 18.55 -3.06
C ALA A 10 1.96 18.96 -1.63
N SER A 11 1.93 20.26 -1.41
CA SER A 11 2.12 21.01 -0.17
C SER A 11 1.00 20.80 0.86
N ALA A 12 0.39 19.61 0.91
CA ALA A 12 -0.76 19.34 1.77
C ALA A 12 -0.69 17.95 2.45
N ILE A 13 -1.27 17.88 3.65
CA ILE A 13 -1.40 16.67 4.47
C ILE A 13 -2.89 16.38 4.66
N TYR A 14 -3.30 15.12 4.56
CA TYR A 14 -4.67 14.70 4.84
C TYR A 14 -4.72 13.97 6.18
N GLN A 15 -5.59 14.41 7.08
CA GLN A 15 -5.66 13.90 8.45
C GLN A 15 -7.06 13.36 8.73
N GLY A 16 -7.13 12.09 9.15
CA GLY A 16 -8.34 11.45 9.62
C GLY A 16 -8.63 11.74 11.09
N SER A 17 -9.90 12.01 11.40
CA SER A 17 -10.39 12.22 12.77
C SER A 17 -11.44 11.18 13.18
N VAL A 18 -11.58 10.98 14.49
CA VAL A 18 -12.51 10.03 15.11
C VAL A 18 -13.19 10.69 16.32
N TYR A 19 -14.51 10.84 16.26
CA TYR A 19 -15.35 11.19 17.40
C TYR A 19 -15.82 9.91 18.08
N ARG A 20 -15.12 9.48 19.14
CA ARG A 20 -15.30 8.15 19.76
C ARG A 20 -16.72 7.87 20.26
N ALA A 21 -17.45 8.91 20.68
CA ALA A 21 -18.81 8.77 21.21
C ALA A 21 -19.86 8.45 20.13
N SER A 22 -19.61 8.78 18.87
CA SER A 22 -20.55 8.57 17.76
C SER A 22 -19.98 7.71 16.63
N LEU A 23 -18.68 7.36 16.68
CA LEU A 23 -17.92 6.75 15.58
C LEU A 23 -17.98 7.53 14.26
N SER A 24 -18.41 8.79 14.33
CA SER A 24 -18.32 9.73 13.22
C SER A 24 -16.92 10.36 13.17
N GLY A 25 -16.60 11.07 12.10
CA GLY A 25 -15.32 11.76 11.97
C GLY A 25 -15.26 12.69 10.79
N SER A 26 -14.02 12.99 10.38
CA SER A 26 -13.74 13.87 9.25
C SER A 26 -12.42 13.48 8.58
N LEU A 27 -12.28 13.91 7.33
CA LEU A 27 -11.01 14.04 6.63
C LEU A 27 -10.67 15.54 6.53
N ILE A 28 -9.49 15.91 7.00
CA ILE A 28 -9.05 17.30 7.09
C ILE A 28 -7.84 17.48 6.18
N LYS A 29 -7.90 18.43 5.25
CA LYS A 29 -6.73 18.87 4.49
C LYS A 29 -6.04 20.01 5.23
N ARG A 30 -4.74 19.90 5.44
CA ARG A 30 -3.88 20.94 6.02
C ARG A 30 -2.76 21.30 5.07
N GLU A 31 -2.21 22.51 5.21
CA GLU A 31 -0.97 22.90 4.53
C GLU A 31 0.24 22.10 5.06
N SER A 32 1.32 21.94 4.29
CA SER A 32 2.47 21.11 4.68
C SER A 32 3.47 21.77 5.64
N ALA A 33 3.19 22.96 6.16
CA ALA A 33 4.16 23.74 6.93
C ALA A 33 4.00 23.57 8.45
N GLY A 34 4.86 22.73 9.04
CA GLY A 34 5.21 22.73 10.47
C GLY A 34 4.06 22.52 11.48
N ALA A 35 4.42 22.47 12.77
CA ALA A 35 3.44 22.42 13.84
C ALA A 35 2.55 23.68 13.78
N GLY A 36 1.23 23.50 13.61
CA GLY A 36 0.27 24.60 13.49
C GLY A 36 -0.29 24.85 12.08
N ALA A 37 -0.05 23.98 11.11
CA ALA A 37 -0.58 24.11 9.76
C ALA A 37 -2.09 24.37 9.70
N ALA A 38 -2.48 25.41 8.96
CA ALA A 38 -3.86 25.84 8.80
C ALA A 38 -4.70 24.74 8.12
N THR A 39 -5.93 24.58 8.60
CA THR A 39 -6.93 23.74 7.94
C THR A 39 -7.39 24.43 6.66
N VAL A 40 -7.20 23.76 5.52
CA VAL A 40 -7.69 24.21 4.21
C VAL A 40 -9.17 23.90 4.08
N TRP A 41 -9.57 22.67 4.39
CA TRP A 41 -10.96 22.25 4.48
C TRP A 41 -11.13 21.06 5.43
N ASP A 42 -12.35 20.88 5.93
CA ASP A 42 -12.79 19.77 6.79
C ASP A 42 -14.01 19.10 6.16
N ALA A 43 -13.81 17.90 5.61
CA ALA A 43 -14.83 17.19 4.83
C ALA A 43 -16.05 16.80 5.67
N GLY A 44 -15.86 16.37 6.92
CA GLY A 44 -16.96 16.02 7.83
C GLY A 44 -17.84 17.22 8.17
N THR A 45 -17.23 18.40 8.33
CA THR A 45 -17.94 19.67 8.54
C THR A 45 -18.73 20.07 7.30
N LEU A 46 -18.07 20.10 6.13
CA LEU A 46 -18.71 20.44 4.86
C LEU A 46 -19.87 19.49 4.54
N LEU A 47 -19.66 18.19 4.78
CA LEU A 47 -20.67 17.17 4.52
C LEU A 47 -21.85 17.31 5.46
N SER A 48 -21.62 17.59 6.75
CA SER A 48 -22.68 17.80 7.75
C SER A 48 -23.51 19.06 7.53
N GLN A 49 -22.99 20.04 6.78
CA GLN A 49 -23.68 21.28 6.38
C GLN A 49 -24.31 21.20 4.99
N ARG A 50 -24.13 20.09 4.28
CA ARG A 50 -24.59 19.93 2.90
C ARG A 50 -26.12 19.93 2.84
N VAL A 51 -26.67 20.77 1.97
CA VAL A 51 -28.11 20.85 1.65
C VAL A 51 -28.48 20.05 0.41
N GLU A 52 -27.54 19.91 -0.54
CA GLU A 52 -27.75 19.14 -1.77
C GLU A 52 -27.75 17.63 -1.51
N PRO A 53 -28.60 16.84 -2.20
CA PRO A 53 -28.57 15.39 -2.11
C PRO A 53 -27.15 14.82 -2.33
N ARG A 54 -26.78 13.83 -1.52
CA ARG A 54 -25.52 13.10 -1.69
C ARG A 54 -25.67 12.09 -2.82
N GLN A 55 -24.66 12.02 -3.68
CA GLN A 55 -24.56 10.99 -4.71
C GLN A 55 -23.85 9.78 -4.11
N ILE A 56 -24.64 8.81 -3.64
CA ILE A 56 -24.12 7.56 -3.06
C ILE A 56 -24.55 6.43 -3.97
N PHE A 57 -23.61 5.56 -4.30
CA PHE A 57 -23.84 4.43 -5.17
C PHE A 57 -23.47 3.11 -4.49
N THR A 58 -24.07 2.01 -4.95
CA THR A 58 -23.73 0.65 -4.54
C THR A 58 -23.82 -0.30 -5.73
N ALA A 59 -23.30 -1.52 -5.61
CA ALA A 59 -23.54 -2.57 -6.58
C ALA A 59 -24.83 -3.33 -6.24
N ASN A 60 -25.68 -3.57 -7.23
CA ASN A 60 -26.78 -4.53 -7.09
C ASN A 60 -26.27 -5.98 -7.20
N ALA A 61 -27.15 -6.96 -6.98
CA ALA A 61 -26.81 -8.38 -7.05
C ALA A 61 -26.23 -8.84 -8.40
N GLN A 62 -26.43 -8.09 -9.49
CA GLN A 62 -25.85 -8.37 -10.82
C GLN A 62 -24.50 -7.66 -11.04
N GLY A 63 -23.97 -6.96 -10.04
CA GLY A 63 -22.72 -6.21 -10.14
C GLY A 63 -22.83 -4.88 -10.90
N ASN A 64 -24.05 -4.40 -11.16
CA ASN A 64 -24.25 -3.09 -11.77
C ASN A 64 -24.28 -1.99 -10.70
N LEU A 65 -23.68 -0.84 -11.02
CA LEU A 65 -23.74 0.34 -10.17
C LEU A 65 -25.15 0.94 -10.20
N VAL A 66 -25.75 1.14 -9.03
CA VAL A 66 -27.06 1.78 -8.84
C VAL A 66 -26.97 2.86 -7.76
N PRO A 67 -27.83 3.89 -7.77
CA PRO A 67 -27.97 4.80 -6.63
C PRO A 67 -28.33 4.04 -5.35
N PHE A 68 -27.80 4.45 -4.21
CA PHE A 68 -28.13 3.87 -2.90
C PHE A 68 -29.46 4.43 -2.35
N LEU A 69 -30.49 4.46 -3.19
CA LEU A 69 -31.84 4.89 -2.82
C LEU A 69 -32.72 3.67 -2.63
N TRP A 70 -33.65 3.71 -1.66
CA TRP A 70 -34.49 2.55 -1.33
C TRP A 70 -35.23 1.95 -2.55
N SER A 71 -35.69 2.81 -3.46
CA SER A 71 -36.34 2.44 -4.73
C SER A 71 -35.41 1.73 -5.72
N ASP A 72 -34.13 2.06 -5.72
CA ASP A 72 -33.13 1.56 -6.68
C ASP A 72 -32.42 0.28 -6.19
N LEU A 73 -32.50 0.00 -4.88
CA LEU A 73 -31.96 -1.23 -4.30
C LEU A 73 -32.71 -2.46 -4.81
N ASP A 74 -32.00 -3.59 -4.93
CA ASP A 74 -32.67 -4.85 -5.22
C ASP A 74 -33.42 -5.42 -3.99
N ALA A 75 -34.24 -6.45 -4.20
CA ALA A 75 -35.04 -7.05 -3.14
C ALA A 75 -34.19 -7.64 -2.00
N MET A 76 -33.01 -8.16 -2.31
CA MET A 76 -32.10 -8.73 -1.31
C MET A 76 -31.50 -7.63 -0.45
N GLN A 77 -31.00 -6.55 -1.07
CA GLN A 77 -30.48 -5.38 -0.36
C GLN A 77 -31.54 -4.74 0.55
N ARG A 78 -32.77 -4.57 0.06
CA ARG A 78 -33.88 -4.08 0.90
C ARG A 78 -34.12 -4.99 2.10
N ALA A 79 -34.14 -6.32 1.92
CA ALA A 79 -34.35 -7.27 3.00
C ALA A 79 -33.20 -7.30 4.03
N LEU A 80 -31.96 -7.02 3.61
CA LEU A 80 -30.80 -6.87 4.50
C LEU A 80 -30.86 -5.57 5.31
N LEU A 81 -31.36 -4.50 4.70
CA LEU A 81 -31.49 -3.20 5.35
C LEU A 81 -32.78 -3.06 6.16
N ASP A 82 -33.80 -3.90 5.96
CA ASP A 82 -35.06 -3.84 6.72
C ASP A 82 -35.00 -4.53 8.09
N ARG A 83 -33.80 -4.77 8.61
CA ARG A 83 -33.55 -5.38 9.93
C ARG A 83 -32.43 -4.62 10.64
N SER A 84 -32.41 -4.67 11.97
CA SER A 84 -31.37 -4.02 12.79
C SER A 84 -30.07 -4.83 12.92
N SER A 85 -30.14 -6.15 12.74
CA SER A 85 -29.01 -7.05 12.58
C SER A 85 -29.41 -8.27 11.74
N SER A 86 -28.43 -9.00 11.20
CA SER A 86 -28.68 -10.22 10.42
C SER A 86 -29.42 -11.32 11.18
N THR A 87 -29.37 -11.30 12.52
CA THR A 87 -30.00 -12.28 13.42
C THR A 87 -31.41 -11.89 13.88
N LEU A 88 -31.89 -10.70 13.56
CA LEU A 88 -33.19 -10.19 14.00
C LEU A 88 -34.21 -10.19 12.84
N PRO A 89 -35.52 -10.31 13.14
CA PRO A 89 -36.57 -10.20 12.13
C PRO A 89 -36.63 -8.79 11.54
N PRO A 90 -37.27 -8.61 10.37
CA PRO A 90 -37.48 -7.30 9.80
C PRO A 90 -38.25 -6.35 10.73
N ASP A 91 -37.84 -5.09 10.78
CA ASP A 91 -38.40 -4.03 11.62
C ASP A 91 -39.23 -2.99 10.85
N GLY A 92 -39.27 -3.08 9.52
CA GLY A 92 -39.99 -2.13 8.65
C GLY A 92 -39.33 -0.76 8.56
N LEU A 93 -38.08 -0.61 9.03
CA LEU A 93 -37.35 0.66 9.07
C LEU A 93 -36.34 0.81 7.94
N GLY A 94 -36.32 -0.10 6.95
CA GLY A 94 -35.31 -0.13 5.90
C GLY A 94 -35.16 1.17 5.12
N GLU A 95 -36.27 1.80 4.71
CA GLU A 95 -36.22 3.08 3.97
C GLU A 95 -35.69 4.23 4.84
N ARG A 96 -36.17 4.35 6.09
CA ARG A 96 -35.65 5.33 7.07
C ARG A 96 -34.15 5.13 7.32
N ARG A 97 -33.72 3.87 7.39
CA ARG A 97 -32.31 3.49 7.56
C ARG A 97 -31.47 3.91 6.35
N VAL A 98 -31.96 3.73 5.13
CA VAL A 98 -31.29 4.25 3.92
C VAL A 98 -31.20 5.78 3.96
N HIS A 99 -32.27 6.49 4.31
CA HIS A 99 -32.24 7.94 4.45
C HIS A 99 -31.21 8.41 5.50
N TYR A 100 -31.18 7.76 6.66
CA TYR A 100 -30.20 8.04 7.71
C TYR A 100 -28.76 7.84 7.22
N LEU A 101 -28.47 6.72 6.54
CA LEU A 101 -27.15 6.43 5.94
C LEU A 101 -26.79 7.42 4.82
N HIS A 102 -27.79 7.92 4.10
CA HIS A 102 -27.64 9.03 3.15
C HIS A 102 -27.32 10.36 3.83
N GLY A 103 -27.48 10.48 5.16
CA GLY A 103 -27.16 11.67 5.93
C GLY A 103 -28.38 12.45 6.43
N ALA A 104 -29.60 11.96 6.18
CA ALA A 104 -30.80 12.58 6.75
C ALA A 104 -30.75 12.52 8.28
N ARG A 105 -31.10 13.63 8.92
CA ARG A 105 -31.10 13.76 10.38
C ARG A 105 -32.49 13.67 11.01
N VAL A 106 -33.55 13.58 10.20
CA VAL A 106 -34.95 13.58 10.67
C VAL A 106 -35.28 12.38 11.58
N ASP A 107 -34.56 11.28 11.43
CA ASP A 107 -34.73 10.06 12.23
C ASP A 107 -33.77 9.97 13.42
N GLU A 108 -32.96 11.01 13.68
CA GLU A 108 -32.02 11.05 14.80
C GLU A 108 -32.71 11.29 16.14
N SER A 109 -32.23 10.62 17.18
CA SER A 109 -32.69 10.77 18.57
C SER A 109 -32.64 12.25 18.97
N GLY A 110 -33.77 12.79 19.44
CA GLY A 110 -33.95 14.21 19.72
C GLY A 110 -34.80 14.94 18.67
N GLN A 111 -35.06 14.34 17.51
CA GLN A 111 -36.09 14.79 16.57
C GLN A 111 -37.45 14.15 16.86
N PRO A 112 -38.58 14.76 16.44
CA PRO A 112 -39.89 14.14 16.55
C PRO A 112 -39.94 12.78 15.83
N GLY A 113 -40.18 11.70 16.57
CA GLY A 113 -40.20 10.33 16.02
C GLY A 113 -38.83 9.73 15.68
N GLY A 114 -37.74 10.39 16.07
CA GLY A 114 -36.37 9.92 15.87
C GLY A 114 -36.03 8.69 16.71
N ILE A 115 -35.44 7.68 16.07
CA ILE A 115 -35.14 6.36 16.66
C ILE A 115 -33.66 5.96 16.50
N PHE A 116 -32.94 6.58 15.57
CA PHE A 116 -31.54 6.29 15.32
C PHE A 116 -30.62 7.19 16.13
N PRO A 117 -29.39 6.77 16.44
CA PRO A 117 -28.45 7.59 17.20
C PRO A 117 -28.21 8.95 16.56
N ARG A 118 -28.15 10.01 17.38
CA ARG A 118 -27.66 11.30 16.93
C ARG A 118 -26.17 11.22 16.57
N ARG A 119 -25.78 11.82 15.44
CA ARG A 119 -24.38 11.85 14.98
C ARG A 119 -23.77 13.25 15.10
N ASP A 120 -22.50 13.32 15.49
CA ASP A 120 -21.74 14.58 15.47
C ASP A 120 -21.44 15.00 14.02
N SER A 121 -20.90 14.07 13.23
CA SER A 121 -20.69 14.21 11.79
C SER A 121 -21.47 13.16 11.01
N ILE A 122 -21.98 13.50 9.82
CA ILE A 122 -22.60 12.50 8.93
C ILE A 122 -21.57 11.62 8.21
N MET A 123 -20.30 12.03 8.22
CA MET A 123 -19.18 11.21 7.73
C MET A 123 -18.74 10.23 8.82
N GLY A 124 -18.53 8.97 8.44
CA GLY A 124 -17.91 7.97 9.32
C GLY A 124 -16.47 8.34 9.67
N ALA A 125 -15.99 7.85 10.81
CA ALA A 125 -14.62 8.07 11.23
C ALA A 125 -13.58 7.52 10.24
N VAL A 126 -12.48 8.24 10.02
CA VAL A 126 -11.30 7.73 9.31
C VAL A 126 -10.40 7.06 10.34
N ILE A 127 -10.58 5.76 10.55
CA ILE A 127 -9.85 5.01 11.58
C ILE A 127 -8.51 4.51 11.02
N HIS A 128 -8.56 3.58 10.07
CA HIS A 128 -7.38 3.05 9.36
C HIS A 128 -7.36 3.39 7.87
N GLY A 129 -8.40 4.05 7.36
CA GLY A 129 -8.51 4.42 5.95
C GLY A 129 -7.38 5.37 5.56
N LEU A 130 -6.74 5.07 4.43
CA LEU A 130 -5.65 5.88 3.89
C LEU A 130 -6.21 6.79 2.79
N ALA A 131 -5.94 8.09 2.88
CA ALA A 131 -6.32 9.04 1.84
C ALA A 131 -5.44 8.86 0.59
N LEU A 132 -6.06 8.59 -0.56
CA LEU A 132 -5.41 8.49 -1.85
C LEU A 132 -5.80 9.66 -2.75
N ARG A 133 -4.84 10.52 -3.09
CA ARG A 133 -5.04 11.61 -4.05
C ARG A 133 -4.78 11.11 -5.47
N VAL A 134 -5.72 11.36 -6.38
CA VAL A 134 -5.59 11.09 -7.82
C VAL A 134 -5.81 12.39 -8.57
N GLY A 135 -4.80 12.82 -9.33
CA GLY A 135 -4.84 14.02 -10.17
C GLY A 135 -4.91 13.69 -11.66
N PRO A 136 -4.52 14.62 -12.53
CA PRO A 136 -4.30 14.36 -13.95
C PRO A 136 -3.35 13.18 -14.21
N PRO A 137 -3.43 12.53 -15.40
CA PRO A 137 -2.46 11.52 -15.82
C PRO A 137 -1.04 12.03 -15.69
N THR A 138 -0.17 11.30 -14.98
CA THR A 138 1.16 11.79 -14.58
C THR A 138 2.25 11.58 -15.63
N GLY A 139 1.90 11.04 -16.81
CA GLY A 139 2.87 10.73 -17.87
C GLY A 139 3.77 9.55 -17.52
N GLY A 140 4.17 8.75 -18.52
CA GLY A 140 5.11 7.63 -18.29
C GLY A 140 5.08 6.57 -19.39
N VAL A 141 3.92 6.39 -20.02
CA VAL A 141 3.77 5.49 -21.16
C VAL A 141 3.98 6.26 -22.46
N GLN A 142 4.97 5.86 -23.25
CA GLN A 142 5.38 6.58 -24.47
C GLN A 142 4.63 6.10 -25.73
N THR A 143 3.33 5.81 -25.61
CA THR A 143 2.50 5.43 -26.77
C THR A 143 1.65 6.59 -27.23
N GLU A 144 1.33 6.66 -28.53
CA GLU A 144 0.50 7.73 -29.08
C GLU A 144 -0.91 7.73 -28.45
N ALA A 145 -1.52 6.55 -28.30
CA ALA A 145 -2.81 6.41 -27.64
C ALA A 145 -2.83 6.95 -26.20
N TYR A 146 -1.75 6.72 -25.43
CA TYR A 146 -1.65 7.27 -24.08
C TYR A 146 -1.43 8.79 -24.08
N ARG A 147 -0.67 9.33 -25.03
CA ARG A 147 -0.52 10.78 -25.17
C ARG A 147 -1.85 11.45 -25.44
N SER A 148 -2.68 10.88 -26.33
CA SER A 148 -4.04 11.37 -26.58
C SER A 148 -4.89 11.35 -25.30
N PHE A 149 -4.90 10.23 -24.57
CA PHE A 149 -5.59 10.12 -23.29
C PHE A 149 -5.11 11.16 -22.27
N SER A 150 -3.80 11.30 -22.10
CA SER A 150 -3.18 12.26 -21.19
C SER A 150 -3.50 13.71 -21.57
N GLN A 151 -3.61 14.03 -22.86
CA GLN A 151 -4.00 15.35 -23.34
C GLN A 151 -5.47 15.65 -23.04
N VAL A 152 -6.37 14.70 -23.29
CA VAL A 152 -7.81 14.82 -23.00
C VAL A 152 -8.05 15.02 -21.49
N HIS A 153 -7.31 14.32 -20.64
CA HIS A 153 -7.49 14.36 -19.18
C HIS A 153 -6.44 15.21 -18.45
N ARG A 154 -5.69 16.08 -19.14
CA ARG A 154 -4.64 16.93 -18.55
C ARG A 154 -5.17 17.86 -17.44
N ASP A 155 -6.44 18.24 -17.54
CA ASP A 155 -7.14 19.13 -16.60
C ASP A 155 -8.09 18.35 -15.68
N ARG A 156 -7.94 17.01 -15.58
CA ARG A 156 -8.79 16.16 -14.71
C ARG A 156 -8.73 16.68 -13.27
N ARG A 157 -9.93 16.83 -12.68
CA ARG A 157 -10.06 17.29 -11.31
C ARG A 157 -9.31 16.36 -10.36
N ALA A 158 -8.47 16.93 -9.51
CA ALA A 158 -7.82 16.17 -8.44
C ALA A 158 -8.83 15.81 -7.35
N VAL A 159 -8.85 14.52 -6.98
CA VAL A 159 -9.80 13.95 -6.03
C VAL A 159 -9.05 13.15 -4.97
N VAL A 160 -9.54 13.22 -3.74
CA VAL A 160 -9.03 12.50 -2.59
C VAL A 160 -10.04 11.43 -2.22
N TYR A 161 -9.63 10.17 -2.35
CA TYR A 161 -10.41 9.01 -1.98
C TYR A 161 -10.08 8.58 -0.56
N VAL A 162 -11.09 8.31 0.26
CA VAL A 162 -10.89 7.80 1.62
C VAL A 162 -12.01 6.86 2.04
N GLY A 163 -11.60 5.73 2.58
CA GLY A 163 -12.47 4.76 3.21
C GLY A 163 -12.81 5.11 4.66
N THR A 164 -14.07 4.98 5.09
CA THR A 164 -14.51 5.36 6.44
C THR A 164 -15.25 4.25 7.19
N ALA A 165 -15.37 4.45 8.51
CA ALA A 165 -16.19 3.68 9.45
C ALA A 165 -17.72 3.87 9.27
N GLY A 166 -18.15 4.47 8.17
CA GLY A 166 -19.56 4.58 7.76
C GLY A 166 -19.95 3.61 6.64
N GLY A 167 -19.12 2.61 6.35
CA GLY A 167 -19.32 1.64 5.28
C GLY A 167 -19.13 2.20 3.87
N MET A 168 -18.47 3.35 3.75
CA MET A 168 -18.36 4.12 2.51
C MET A 168 -16.91 4.41 2.14
N LEU A 169 -16.62 4.28 0.84
CA LEU A 169 -15.50 4.94 0.18
C LEU A 169 -15.98 6.29 -0.35
N HIS A 170 -15.38 7.38 0.12
CA HIS A 170 -15.74 8.74 -0.29
C HIS A 170 -14.76 9.29 -1.31
N ALA A 171 -15.25 10.11 -2.24
CA ALA A 171 -14.46 10.88 -3.20
C ALA A 171 -14.66 12.39 -2.94
N PHE A 172 -13.63 13.07 -2.44
CA PHE A 172 -13.68 14.50 -2.15
C PHE A 172 -12.86 15.29 -3.18
N ASP A 173 -13.41 16.39 -3.69
CA ASP A 173 -12.67 17.35 -4.49
C ASP A 173 -11.48 17.90 -3.69
N ASP A 174 -10.27 17.76 -4.22
CA ASP A 174 -9.04 18.12 -3.49
C ASP A 174 -8.95 19.62 -3.17
N ALA A 175 -9.50 20.47 -4.04
CA ALA A 175 -9.45 21.92 -3.87
C ALA A 175 -10.43 22.42 -2.80
N SER A 176 -11.66 21.92 -2.81
CA SER A 176 -12.77 22.45 -2.00
C SER A 176 -13.18 21.58 -0.82
N GLY A 177 -12.81 20.29 -0.79
CA GLY A 177 -13.29 19.32 0.19
C GLY A 177 -14.74 18.86 -0.04
N LYS A 178 -15.40 19.30 -1.13
CA LYS A 178 -16.76 18.89 -1.47
C LYS A 178 -16.78 17.40 -1.85
N GLU A 179 -17.70 16.64 -1.25
CA GLU A 179 -17.94 15.24 -1.66
C GLU A 179 -18.57 15.21 -3.07
N LEU A 180 -17.85 14.61 -4.01
CA LEU A 180 -18.32 14.38 -5.37
C LEU A 180 -19.29 13.19 -5.38
N PHE A 181 -18.85 12.05 -4.86
CA PHE A 181 -19.68 10.87 -4.68
C PHE A 181 -19.16 10.00 -3.52
N ALA A 182 -19.97 9.01 -3.12
CA ALA A 182 -19.55 7.93 -2.25
C ALA A 182 -19.96 6.58 -2.83
N TYR A 183 -19.21 5.53 -2.50
CA TYR A 183 -19.45 4.16 -2.92
C TYR A 183 -19.59 3.25 -1.69
N ILE A 184 -20.66 2.45 -1.67
CA ILE A 184 -20.93 1.42 -0.68
C ILE A 184 -20.74 0.06 -1.35
N PRO A 185 -19.70 -0.71 -0.97
CA PRO A 185 -19.52 -2.05 -1.50
C PRO A 185 -20.71 -2.97 -1.19
N HIS A 186 -21.12 -3.81 -2.13
CA HIS A 186 -22.29 -4.67 -1.92
C HIS A 186 -22.08 -5.63 -0.76
N ALA A 187 -20.86 -6.14 -0.59
CA ALA A 187 -20.49 -7.04 0.51
C ALA A 187 -20.65 -6.40 1.90
N VAL A 188 -20.72 -5.07 2.00
CA VAL A 188 -20.84 -4.33 3.26
C VAL A 188 -22.30 -4.04 3.63
N VAL A 189 -23.25 -4.18 2.70
CA VAL A 189 -24.67 -3.80 2.89
C VAL A 189 -25.31 -4.50 4.09
N ASP A 190 -25.02 -5.79 4.31
CA ASP A 190 -25.54 -6.56 5.47
C ASP A 190 -25.02 -6.03 6.82
N SER A 191 -23.88 -5.34 6.83
CA SER A 191 -23.31 -4.76 8.06
C SER A 191 -23.83 -3.36 8.37
N LEU A 192 -24.34 -2.62 7.37
CA LEU A 192 -24.77 -1.23 7.53
C LEU A 192 -25.85 -1.01 8.60
N PRO A 193 -26.81 -1.91 8.85
CA PRO A 193 -27.79 -1.70 9.90
C PRO A 193 -27.20 -1.48 11.30
N ALA A 194 -26.03 -2.04 11.59
CA ALA A 194 -25.33 -1.83 12.86
C ALA A 194 -25.06 -0.34 13.13
N LEU A 195 -24.86 0.48 12.08
CA LEU A 195 -24.64 1.92 12.20
C LEU A 195 -25.87 2.68 12.74
N THR A 196 -27.05 2.06 12.74
CA THR A 196 -28.29 2.61 13.30
C THR A 196 -28.58 2.17 14.73
N GLN A 197 -27.76 1.30 15.30
CA GLN A 197 -27.94 0.79 16.68
C GLN A 197 -27.05 1.52 17.70
N GLY A 198 -26.04 2.26 17.20
CA GLY A 198 -25.11 3.05 18.01
C GLY A 198 -23.71 2.44 18.11
N PRO A 199 -22.76 3.18 18.69
CA PRO A 199 -21.32 2.89 18.58
C PRO A 199 -20.87 1.59 19.27
N ARG A 200 -21.70 1.02 20.16
CA ARG A 200 -21.39 -0.24 20.86
C ARG A 200 -21.63 -1.49 20.00
N PHE A 201 -22.36 -1.35 18.88
CA PHE A 201 -22.78 -2.46 18.03
C PHE A 201 -21.82 -2.76 16.87
N GLY A 202 -20.63 -2.14 16.87
CA GLY A 202 -19.55 -2.42 15.94
C GLY A 202 -19.20 -1.25 15.03
N VAL A 203 -18.13 -1.43 14.27
CA VAL A 203 -17.63 -0.48 13.27
C VAL A 203 -17.86 -1.11 11.90
N VAL A 204 -18.46 -0.35 10.97
CA VAL A 204 -18.56 -0.76 9.56
C VAL A 204 -17.54 0.03 8.76
N ALA A 205 -16.35 -0.52 8.59
CA ALA A 205 -15.22 0.15 7.96
C ALA A 205 -14.92 -0.42 6.57
N VAL A 206 -14.97 0.45 5.57
CA VAL A 206 -14.35 0.23 4.26
C VAL A 206 -12.98 0.88 4.32
N ASP A 207 -12.06 0.30 5.07
CA ASP A 207 -10.77 0.92 5.43
C ASP A 207 -9.55 0.15 4.85
N GLY A 208 -9.76 -0.60 3.77
CA GLY A 208 -8.70 -1.33 3.09
C GLY A 208 -7.75 -0.41 2.33
N GLY A 209 -6.58 -0.95 1.96
CA GLY A 209 -5.62 -0.26 1.11
C GLY A 209 -6.20 0.07 -0.27
N MET A 210 -5.70 1.14 -0.88
CA MET A 210 -6.16 1.62 -2.18
C MET A 210 -4.98 1.92 -3.11
N ALA A 211 -5.18 1.69 -4.40
CA ALA A 211 -4.26 2.11 -5.46
C ALA A 211 -5.05 2.61 -6.67
N ALA A 212 -4.49 3.58 -7.37
CA ALA A 212 -5.02 4.05 -8.64
C ALA A 212 -3.93 4.06 -9.71
N ALA A 213 -4.31 3.77 -10.94
CA ALA A 213 -3.40 3.80 -12.08
C ALA A 213 -4.18 4.05 -13.37
N ASP A 214 -3.47 4.60 -14.35
CA ASP A 214 -3.95 4.60 -15.74
C ASP A 214 -3.63 3.24 -16.37
N VAL A 215 -4.64 2.60 -16.93
CA VAL A 215 -4.58 1.24 -17.48
C VAL A 215 -5.26 1.18 -18.84
N VAL A 216 -4.86 0.21 -19.65
CA VAL A 216 -5.68 -0.19 -20.80
C VAL A 216 -6.63 -1.28 -20.31
N ALA A 217 -7.93 -1.01 -20.40
CA ALA A 217 -8.99 -1.96 -20.10
C ALA A 217 -10.03 -1.93 -21.23
N ASN A 218 -10.36 -3.11 -21.76
CA ASN A 218 -11.22 -3.28 -22.94
C ASN A 218 -10.76 -2.47 -24.16
N GLY A 219 -9.44 -2.33 -24.34
CA GLY A 219 -8.82 -1.61 -25.47
C GLY A 219 -8.78 -0.10 -25.31
N GLU A 220 -9.25 0.46 -24.20
CA GLU A 220 -9.30 1.90 -23.95
C GLU A 220 -8.47 2.27 -22.72
N TRP A 221 -7.86 3.46 -22.74
CA TRP A 221 -7.22 4.03 -21.57
C TRP A 221 -8.26 4.53 -20.57
N ARG A 222 -8.07 4.14 -19.31
CA ARG A 222 -8.92 4.51 -18.17
C ARG A 222 -8.06 4.75 -16.95
N THR A 223 -8.53 5.59 -16.04
CA THR A 223 -7.98 5.69 -14.69
C THR A 223 -8.87 4.86 -13.77
N VAL A 224 -8.31 3.82 -13.16
CA VAL A 224 -9.05 2.94 -12.25
C VAL A 224 -8.57 3.11 -10.82
N LEU A 225 -9.48 2.90 -9.88
CA LEU A 225 -9.23 2.84 -8.44
C LEU A 225 -9.57 1.44 -7.95
N VAL A 226 -8.57 0.72 -7.43
CA VAL A 226 -8.78 -0.53 -6.68
C VAL A 226 -8.82 -0.19 -5.20
N ALA A 227 -9.90 -0.58 -4.53
CA ALA A 227 -10.08 -0.37 -3.10
C ALA A 227 -10.38 -1.69 -2.38
N GLY A 228 -9.55 -2.04 -1.40
CA GLY A 228 -9.83 -3.14 -0.48
C GLY A 228 -11.03 -2.81 0.41
N LEU A 229 -11.88 -3.81 0.70
CA LEU A 229 -13.06 -3.62 1.52
C LEU A 229 -12.75 -3.53 3.02
N GLY A 230 -11.49 -3.74 3.41
CA GLY A 230 -11.00 -3.52 4.76
C GLY A 230 -11.50 -4.55 5.77
N ARG A 231 -11.80 -4.07 6.98
CA ARG A 231 -12.11 -4.93 8.13
C ARG A 231 -13.55 -5.42 8.20
N SER A 232 -14.49 -4.78 7.48
CA SER A 232 -15.91 -5.15 7.58
C SER A 232 -16.40 -6.09 6.48
N ALA A 233 -15.66 -6.20 5.37
CA ALA A 233 -15.93 -7.20 4.34
C ALA A 233 -14.63 -7.75 3.77
N ARG A 234 -14.71 -8.94 3.20
CA ARG A 234 -13.59 -9.59 2.52
C ARG A 234 -13.62 -9.25 1.04
N GLY A 235 -12.45 -8.97 0.46
CA GLY A 235 -12.33 -8.65 -0.96
C GLY A 235 -11.96 -7.22 -1.29
N ALA A 236 -12.22 -6.85 -2.56
CA ALA A 236 -11.95 -5.53 -3.12
C ALA A 236 -12.98 -5.14 -4.19
N ALA A 237 -13.05 -3.85 -4.49
CA ALA A 237 -13.83 -3.28 -5.58
C ALA A 237 -12.95 -2.45 -6.51
N VAL A 238 -13.33 -2.36 -7.79
CA VAL A 238 -12.64 -1.52 -8.79
C VAL A 238 -13.59 -0.55 -9.43
N LEU A 239 -13.28 0.73 -9.31
CA LEU A 239 -14.04 1.84 -9.88
C LEU A 239 -13.29 2.43 -11.08
N ASP A 240 -14.00 2.71 -12.17
CA ASP A 240 -13.51 3.61 -13.21
C ASP A 240 -13.71 5.05 -12.74
N ILE A 241 -12.60 5.75 -12.51
CA ILE A 241 -12.55 7.13 -12.00
C ILE A 241 -11.94 8.08 -13.03
N THR A 242 -12.01 7.73 -14.31
CA THR A 242 -11.47 8.54 -15.41
C THR A 242 -12.08 9.95 -15.42
N ASP A 243 -13.39 10.05 -15.16
CA ASP A 243 -14.06 11.32 -14.83
C ASP A 243 -14.79 11.19 -13.48
N PRO A 244 -14.21 11.74 -12.40
CA PRO A 244 -14.83 11.66 -11.08
C PRO A 244 -15.99 12.64 -10.86
N VAL A 245 -16.18 13.62 -11.76
CA VAL A 245 -17.30 14.58 -11.68
C VAL A 245 -18.56 13.98 -12.29
N GLN A 246 -18.42 13.16 -13.35
CA GLN A 246 -19.51 12.44 -14.00
C GLN A 246 -19.64 10.98 -13.55
N PHE A 247 -19.16 10.64 -12.35
CA PHE A 247 -19.26 9.28 -11.83
C PHE A 247 -20.72 8.80 -11.74
N GLY A 248 -20.98 7.56 -12.18
CA GLY A 248 -22.31 6.97 -12.34
C GLY A 248 -22.76 6.88 -13.80
N ASN A 249 -22.26 7.73 -14.70
CA ASN A 249 -22.57 7.67 -16.14
C ASN A 249 -21.51 8.40 -17.00
N PRO A 250 -20.77 7.74 -17.91
CA PRO A 250 -20.68 6.30 -18.16
C PRO A 250 -19.74 5.56 -17.19
N PHE A 251 -18.99 6.30 -16.37
CA PHE A 251 -17.96 5.79 -15.46
C PHE A 251 -18.60 5.14 -14.23
N LYS A 252 -18.16 3.93 -13.89
CA LYS A 252 -18.88 3.08 -12.95
C LYS A 252 -17.97 2.04 -12.30
N LEU A 253 -18.57 1.24 -11.43
CA LEU A 253 -18.01 -0.01 -10.95
C LEU A 253 -17.64 -0.93 -12.12
N LEU A 254 -16.38 -1.37 -12.18
CA LEU A 254 -15.96 -2.43 -13.08
C LEU A 254 -16.35 -3.79 -12.51
N TRP A 255 -16.01 -4.04 -11.24
CA TRP A 255 -16.37 -5.27 -10.53
C TRP A 255 -16.09 -5.19 -9.03
N GLU A 256 -16.69 -6.11 -8.28
CA GLU A 256 -16.24 -6.52 -6.94
C GLU A 256 -15.77 -7.97 -7.00
N PHE A 257 -14.78 -8.32 -6.17
CA PHE A 257 -14.31 -9.68 -5.96
C PHE A 257 -14.21 -9.96 -4.46
N THR A 258 -14.90 -10.99 -4.00
CA THR A 258 -15.12 -11.26 -2.57
C THR A 258 -14.93 -12.74 -2.23
N ASP A 259 -15.13 -13.06 -0.95
CA ASP A 259 -15.15 -14.45 -0.47
C ASP A 259 -16.40 -15.25 -0.91
N ARG A 260 -17.31 -14.63 -1.67
CA ARG A 260 -18.38 -15.31 -2.41
C ARG A 260 -17.87 -15.87 -3.74
N ASP A 261 -16.87 -15.23 -4.33
CA ASP A 261 -16.26 -15.60 -5.61
C ASP A 261 -15.13 -16.62 -5.40
N ASP A 262 -14.31 -16.44 -4.35
CA ASP A 262 -13.27 -17.40 -3.96
C ASP A 262 -13.03 -17.40 -2.43
N PRO A 263 -13.16 -18.54 -1.74
CA PRO A 263 -13.06 -18.61 -0.27
C PRO A 263 -11.66 -18.29 0.29
N ASP A 264 -10.63 -18.25 -0.55
CA ASP A 264 -9.28 -17.84 -0.14
C ASP A 264 -9.17 -16.32 0.01
N MET A 265 -10.15 -15.55 -0.46
CA MET A 265 -10.21 -14.11 -0.26
C MET A 265 -10.60 -13.78 1.19
N GLY A 266 -9.78 -12.96 1.84
CA GLY A 266 -9.93 -12.50 3.21
C GLY A 266 -10.12 -10.98 3.30
N HIS A 267 -9.90 -10.45 4.49
CA HIS A 267 -9.94 -9.00 4.74
C HIS A 267 -8.71 -8.34 4.15
N MET A 268 -8.94 -7.51 3.13
CA MET A 268 -7.91 -6.76 2.42
C MET A 268 -7.59 -5.47 3.17
N ILE A 269 -6.56 -5.52 4.01
CA ILE A 269 -6.03 -4.34 4.71
C ILE A 269 -4.73 -3.81 4.09
N GLY A 270 -4.02 -4.64 3.31
CA GLY A 270 -2.82 -4.22 2.59
C GLY A 270 -3.13 -3.50 1.28
N MET A 271 -2.10 -2.89 0.68
CA MET A 271 -2.26 -2.14 -0.57
C MET A 271 -2.36 -3.06 -1.80
N PRO A 272 -3.34 -2.84 -2.69
CA PRO A 272 -3.37 -3.49 -3.99
C PRO A 272 -2.24 -2.98 -4.89
N VAL A 273 -1.85 -3.79 -5.88
CA VAL A 273 -0.95 -3.36 -6.96
C VAL A 273 -1.69 -3.43 -8.28
N ILE A 274 -1.69 -2.35 -9.05
CA ILE A 274 -2.22 -2.35 -10.42
C ILE A 274 -1.03 -2.41 -11.36
N ALA A 275 -0.95 -3.48 -12.16
CA ALA A 275 0.20 -3.68 -13.03
C ALA A 275 -0.16 -4.41 -14.32
N ARG A 276 0.75 -4.29 -15.29
CA ARG A 276 0.67 -4.95 -16.58
C ARG A 276 1.43 -6.27 -16.55
N PHE A 277 0.86 -7.32 -17.13
CA PHE A 277 1.44 -8.65 -17.19
C PHE A 277 1.48 -9.15 -18.62
N ARG A 278 2.44 -10.03 -18.92
CA ARG A 278 2.49 -10.78 -20.19
C ARG A 278 1.37 -11.83 -20.19
N THR A 279 0.56 -11.84 -21.23
CA THR A 279 -0.60 -12.74 -21.36
C THR A 279 -0.48 -13.70 -22.56
N GLY A 280 0.59 -13.62 -23.32
CA GLY A 280 0.88 -14.52 -24.41
C GLY A 280 1.75 -13.86 -25.47
N SER A 281 1.80 -14.49 -26.64
CA SER A 281 2.42 -13.91 -27.83
C SER A 281 1.54 -14.21 -29.03
N ASP A 282 1.34 -13.21 -29.89
CA ASP A 282 0.70 -13.40 -31.20
C ASP A 282 1.66 -12.94 -32.29
N ARG A 283 1.95 -13.83 -33.24
CA ARG A 283 2.91 -13.60 -34.36
C ARG A 283 4.26 -13.02 -33.90
N GLY A 284 4.76 -13.44 -32.75
CA GLY A 284 6.03 -12.99 -32.17
C GLY A 284 5.94 -11.65 -31.41
N VAL A 285 4.76 -11.06 -31.30
CA VAL A 285 4.52 -9.86 -30.49
C VAL A 285 3.94 -10.26 -29.14
N THR A 286 4.64 -9.92 -28.06
CA THR A 286 4.16 -10.15 -26.69
C THR A 286 2.85 -9.40 -26.45
N GLN A 287 1.85 -10.12 -25.94
CA GLN A 287 0.56 -9.59 -25.55
C GLN A 287 0.57 -9.25 -24.06
N TYR A 288 -0.19 -8.21 -23.70
CA TYR A 288 -0.26 -7.73 -22.33
C TYR A 288 -1.71 -7.48 -21.91
N ALA A 289 -1.96 -7.62 -20.61
CA ALA A 289 -3.19 -7.14 -19.98
C ALA A 289 -2.87 -6.56 -18.60
N TYR A 290 -3.75 -5.68 -18.12
CA TYR A 290 -3.65 -5.13 -16.78
C TYR A 290 -4.49 -5.92 -15.77
N PHE A 291 -3.92 -6.13 -14.59
CA PHE A 291 -4.56 -6.83 -13.49
C PHE A 291 -4.46 -5.99 -12.20
N ALA A 292 -5.49 -6.10 -11.37
CA ALA A 292 -5.38 -5.82 -9.95
C ALA A 292 -4.76 -7.04 -9.26
N MET A 293 -3.55 -6.88 -8.74
CA MET A 293 -2.82 -7.88 -7.96
C MET A 293 -3.08 -7.67 -6.47
N LEU A 294 -3.68 -8.68 -5.85
CA LEU A 294 -4.12 -8.66 -4.45
C LEU A 294 -3.48 -9.82 -3.69
N ALA A 295 -2.96 -9.57 -2.49
CA ALA A 295 -2.75 -10.64 -1.52
C ALA A 295 -4.11 -11.19 -1.03
N SER A 296 -4.15 -12.33 -0.36
CA SER A 296 -5.40 -12.91 0.14
C SER A 296 -5.95 -12.21 1.38
N GLY A 297 -5.16 -11.38 2.05
CA GLY A 297 -5.54 -10.77 3.31
C GLY A 297 -5.54 -11.77 4.48
N VAL A 298 -6.33 -11.46 5.51
CA VAL A 298 -6.47 -12.25 6.75
C VAL A 298 -7.87 -12.81 6.93
N ASN A 299 -8.00 -13.85 7.77
CA ASN A 299 -9.28 -14.47 8.13
C ASN A 299 -10.12 -14.91 6.91
N ASN A 300 -9.50 -15.56 5.92
CA ASN A 300 -10.20 -16.21 4.81
C ASN A 300 -11.07 -17.40 5.30
N LYS A 301 -11.96 -17.91 4.45
CA LYS A 301 -12.92 -18.97 4.84
C LYS A 301 -12.33 -20.37 4.89
N ARG A 302 -11.11 -20.60 4.37
CA ARG A 302 -10.53 -21.94 4.22
C ARG A 302 -9.85 -22.48 5.47
N GLY A 303 -9.56 -21.63 6.47
CA GLY A 303 -9.23 -22.05 7.84
C GLY A 303 -7.94 -22.86 8.04
N SER A 304 -7.06 -22.97 7.04
CA SER A 304 -5.91 -23.90 7.02
C SER A 304 -4.53 -23.24 6.95
N GLY A 305 -4.45 -21.93 7.23
CA GLY A 305 -3.19 -21.19 7.12
C GLY A 305 -2.62 -21.08 5.70
N SER A 306 -3.42 -21.40 4.67
CA SER A 306 -3.05 -21.17 3.27
C SER A 306 -3.34 -19.71 2.89
N ASN A 307 -2.41 -19.09 2.18
CA ASN A 307 -2.58 -17.76 1.58
C ASN A 307 -2.66 -17.88 0.07
N ALA A 308 -3.11 -16.82 -0.57
CA ALA A 308 -3.09 -16.73 -2.01
C ALA A 308 -2.69 -15.33 -2.49
N LEU A 309 -2.19 -15.26 -3.72
CA LEU A 309 -2.11 -14.04 -4.50
C LEU A 309 -3.08 -14.16 -5.68
N PHE A 310 -3.86 -13.11 -5.89
CA PHE A 310 -4.87 -13.03 -6.94
C PHE A 310 -4.42 -12.01 -8.00
N LEU A 311 -4.58 -12.37 -9.27
CA LEU A 311 -4.55 -11.44 -10.40
C LEU A 311 -5.97 -11.35 -10.96
N LEU A 312 -6.65 -10.24 -10.69
CA LEU A 312 -8.02 -9.99 -11.11
C LEU A 312 -8.01 -9.10 -12.37
N SER A 313 -8.59 -9.59 -13.48
CA SER A 313 -8.52 -8.89 -14.76
C SER A 313 -9.29 -7.57 -14.71
N LEU A 314 -8.66 -6.50 -15.22
CA LEU A 314 -9.33 -5.21 -15.41
C LEU A 314 -10.15 -5.15 -16.71
N ASP A 315 -10.01 -6.14 -17.59
CA ASP A 315 -10.82 -6.28 -18.80
C ASP A 315 -12.18 -6.93 -18.55
N LYS A 316 -12.35 -7.62 -17.41
CA LYS A 316 -13.61 -8.31 -17.07
C LYS A 316 -14.79 -7.34 -17.14
N LYS A 317 -15.82 -7.70 -17.90
CA LYS A 317 -17.04 -6.89 -17.97
C LYS A 317 -17.87 -7.06 -16.69
N PRO A 318 -18.61 -6.02 -16.24
CA PRO A 318 -19.42 -6.10 -15.02
C PRO A 318 -20.40 -7.30 -15.02
N SER A 319 -21.04 -7.58 -16.16
CA SER A 319 -22.03 -8.65 -16.31
C SER A 319 -21.46 -10.07 -16.39
N GLU A 320 -20.14 -10.23 -16.54
CA GLU A 320 -19.51 -11.55 -16.62
C GLU A 320 -19.35 -12.15 -15.23
N ALA A 321 -19.52 -13.47 -15.07
CA ALA A 321 -19.20 -14.15 -13.82
C ALA A 321 -17.68 -14.29 -13.65
N TRP A 322 -17.19 -14.31 -12.41
CA TRP A 322 -15.79 -14.67 -12.14
C TRP A 322 -15.54 -16.14 -12.47
N LYS A 323 -14.44 -16.40 -13.16
CA LYS A 323 -14.01 -17.75 -13.55
C LYS A 323 -12.49 -17.86 -13.50
N GLY A 324 -12.01 -18.75 -12.61
CA GLY A 324 -10.60 -19.00 -12.39
C GLY A 324 -9.93 -19.52 -13.66
N GLY A 325 -8.73 -19.01 -13.95
CA GLY A 325 -7.99 -19.30 -15.17
C GLY A 325 -8.49 -18.57 -16.42
N VAL A 326 -9.53 -17.75 -16.31
CA VAL A 326 -10.11 -17.01 -17.46
C VAL A 326 -10.04 -15.51 -17.22
N ASN A 327 -10.74 -15.00 -16.21
CA ASN A 327 -10.76 -13.56 -15.89
C ASN A 327 -10.18 -13.25 -14.51
N TYR A 328 -9.79 -14.28 -13.75
CA TYR A 328 -8.85 -14.14 -12.66
C TYR A 328 -7.93 -15.35 -12.55
N PHE A 329 -6.78 -15.15 -11.92
CA PHE A 329 -5.79 -16.18 -11.67
C PHE A 329 -5.38 -16.15 -10.20
N LYS A 330 -5.12 -17.33 -9.63
CA LYS A 330 -4.83 -17.49 -8.21
C LYS A 330 -3.55 -18.33 -8.03
N PHE A 331 -2.71 -17.91 -7.10
CA PHE A 331 -1.45 -18.55 -6.74
C PHE A 331 -1.47 -18.86 -5.25
N VAL A 332 -1.56 -20.14 -4.89
CA VAL A 332 -1.81 -20.56 -3.51
C VAL A 332 -0.50 -20.98 -2.86
N THR A 333 -0.17 -20.39 -1.71
CA THR A 333 0.97 -20.86 -0.92
C THR A 333 0.63 -22.22 -0.29
N PRO A 334 1.62 -23.09 0.00
CA PRO A 334 1.38 -24.30 0.77
C PRO A 334 0.65 -23.98 2.08
N ALA A 335 -0.16 -24.92 2.55
CA ALA A 335 -0.80 -24.81 3.85
C ALA A 335 0.28 -24.67 4.95
N GLY A 336 0.12 -23.65 5.77
CA GLY A 336 1.00 -23.40 6.91
C GLY A 336 0.70 -24.30 8.12
N GLU A 337 1.25 -23.94 9.28
CA GLU A 337 0.94 -24.56 10.56
C GLU A 337 -0.53 -24.36 10.90
N GLN A 338 -1.33 -25.42 10.95
CA GLN A 338 -2.80 -25.32 11.13
C GLN A 338 -3.21 -24.69 12.47
N SER A 339 -2.39 -24.81 13.51
CA SER A 339 -2.64 -24.20 14.82
C SER A 339 -2.39 -22.69 14.85
N ARG A 340 -1.84 -22.11 13.78
CA ARG A 340 -1.49 -20.69 13.69
C ARG A 340 -2.26 -20.03 12.54
N ALA A 341 -3.01 -18.99 12.86
CA ALA A 341 -3.61 -18.14 11.85
C ALA A 341 -2.53 -17.60 10.90
N ASN A 342 -2.79 -17.66 9.59
CA ASN A 342 -1.94 -17.07 8.57
C ASN A 342 -2.65 -15.90 7.88
N GLY A 343 -1.89 -15.13 7.11
CA GLY A 343 -2.39 -14.07 6.26
C GLY A 343 -1.25 -13.50 5.42
N MET A 344 -1.57 -13.10 4.19
CA MET A 344 -0.68 -12.35 3.31
C MET A 344 -1.27 -10.97 3.13
N LEU A 345 -0.53 -9.93 3.48
CA LEU A 345 -1.07 -8.56 3.58
C LEU A 345 -0.54 -7.66 2.48
N GLU A 346 0.75 -7.36 2.54
CA GLU A 346 1.41 -6.43 1.64
C GLU A 346 2.32 -7.19 0.67
N LEU A 347 2.42 -6.66 -0.55
CA LEU A 347 3.26 -7.22 -1.59
C LEU A 347 4.00 -6.12 -2.33
N THR A 348 5.13 -6.49 -2.92
CA THR A 348 5.88 -5.64 -3.84
C THR A 348 6.09 -6.36 -5.15
N SER A 349 6.24 -5.61 -6.23
CA SER A 349 6.42 -6.16 -7.57
C SER A 349 7.58 -5.49 -8.28
N VAL A 350 8.28 -6.27 -9.09
CA VAL A 350 9.40 -5.83 -9.91
C VAL A 350 8.98 -5.94 -11.37
N ALA A 351 9.09 -4.85 -12.10
CA ALA A 351 8.85 -4.83 -13.54
C ALA A 351 10.13 -5.13 -14.32
N GLY A 352 9.98 -5.82 -15.44
CA GLY A 352 11.03 -6.06 -16.41
C GLY A 352 11.27 -4.87 -17.34
N ALA A 353 12.19 -5.05 -18.28
CA ALA A 353 12.57 -4.02 -19.25
C ALA A 353 11.41 -3.56 -20.17
N ASP A 354 10.45 -4.44 -20.43
CA ASP A 354 9.25 -4.13 -21.20
C ASP A 354 8.16 -3.44 -20.37
N GLY A 355 8.37 -3.26 -19.05
CA GLY A 355 7.42 -2.68 -18.11
C GLY A 355 6.26 -3.62 -17.71
N ALA A 356 6.38 -4.93 -17.96
CA ALA A 356 5.49 -5.93 -17.37
C ALA A 356 6.10 -6.52 -16.09
N VAL A 357 5.27 -6.98 -15.16
CA VAL A 357 5.76 -7.61 -13.92
C VAL A 357 6.56 -8.87 -14.25
N GLU A 358 7.75 -8.99 -13.67
CA GLU A 358 8.59 -10.19 -13.71
C GLU A 358 8.47 -10.98 -12.41
N TYR A 359 8.56 -10.31 -11.26
CA TYR A 359 8.47 -10.95 -9.95
C TYR A 359 7.56 -10.17 -9.02
N ALA A 360 6.88 -10.87 -8.11
CA ALA A 360 6.30 -10.27 -6.92
C ALA A 360 6.82 -10.97 -5.67
N TYR A 361 6.91 -10.22 -4.57
CA TYR A 361 7.33 -10.73 -3.27
C TYR A 361 6.33 -10.34 -2.20
N ALA A 362 6.01 -11.29 -1.32
CA ALA A 362 5.10 -11.07 -0.21
C ALA A 362 5.52 -11.90 1.00
N GLY A 363 5.42 -11.29 2.18
CA GLY A 363 5.56 -12.00 3.45
C GLY A 363 4.22 -12.54 3.93
N ASP A 364 4.25 -13.51 4.85
CA ASP A 364 3.07 -13.97 5.56
C ASP A 364 3.20 -13.95 7.09
N LEU A 365 2.06 -14.09 7.77
CA LEU A 365 1.98 -14.09 9.24
C LEU A 365 2.65 -15.30 9.91
N GLN A 366 3.04 -16.32 9.14
CA GLN A 366 3.83 -17.45 9.62
C GLN A 366 5.34 -17.29 9.33
N GLY A 367 5.75 -16.12 8.84
CA GLY A 367 7.15 -15.76 8.63
C GLY A 367 7.74 -16.27 7.33
N ASN A 368 6.94 -16.76 6.40
CA ASN A 368 7.43 -17.13 5.09
C ASN A 368 7.54 -15.89 4.20
N LEU A 369 8.63 -15.80 3.45
CA LEU A 369 8.79 -14.84 2.36
C LEU A 369 8.67 -15.59 1.03
N TRP A 370 7.66 -15.22 0.24
CA TRP A 370 7.32 -15.85 -1.02
C TRP A 370 7.76 -15.01 -2.22
N ARG A 371 8.18 -15.67 -3.30
CA ARG A 371 8.36 -15.10 -4.63
C ARG A 371 7.35 -15.71 -5.60
N PHE A 372 6.74 -14.85 -6.42
CA PHE A 372 5.87 -15.22 -7.53
C PHE A 372 6.56 -14.83 -8.83
N ASP A 373 6.66 -15.76 -9.78
CA ASP A 373 7.32 -15.56 -11.08
C ASP A 373 6.28 -15.37 -12.20
N PHE A 374 6.41 -14.24 -12.90
CA PHE A 374 5.55 -13.81 -14.01
C PHE A 374 6.34 -13.58 -15.31
N SER A 375 7.60 -13.99 -15.36
CA SER A 375 8.52 -13.73 -16.48
C SER A 375 8.05 -14.33 -17.81
N ALA A 376 7.47 -15.54 -17.79
CA ALA A 376 7.12 -16.31 -18.99
C ALA A 376 5.75 -16.00 -19.65
N GLY A 377 4.88 -15.21 -19.01
CA GLY A 377 3.51 -14.96 -19.47
C GLY A 377 2.53 -16.14 -19.30
N LEU A 378 1.30 -16.05 -19.83
CA LEU A 378 0.25 -17.08 -19.63
C LEU A 378 0.47 -18.39 -20.42
N PRO A 379 0.08 -19.56 -19.85
CA PRO A 379 -0.14 -19.74 -18.42
C PRO A 379 1.19 -19.55 -17.71
N TRP A 380 1.24 -18.70 -16.68
CA TRP A 380 2.48 -18.47 -15.92
C TRP A 380 3.02 -19.83 -15.49
N GLY A 381 4.16 -20.21 -16.07
CA GLY A 381 4.56 -21.61 -16.27
C GLY A 381 4.85 -22.37 -14.98
N LYS A 382 3.80 -22.94 -14.38
CA LYS A 382 3.64 -24.31 -13.84
C LYS A 382 2.14 -24.52 -13.61
N ALA A 383 1.38 -24.61 -14.70
CA ALA A 383 -0.02 -25.09 -14.71
C ALA A 383 -0.12 -26.61 -14.39
N LYS A 384 0.63 -27.06 -13.38
CA LYS A 384 0.58 -28.34 -12.67
C LYS A 384 0.94 -28.06 -11.20
N GLY A 385 0.10 -27.37 -10.43
CA GLY A 385 0.39 -27.07 -9.01
C GLY A 385 1.52 -26.03 -8.84
N GLU A 386 1.27 -24.74 -9.09
CA GLU A 386 0.51 -23.76 -8.28
C GLU A 386 1.24 -23.17 -7.06
N THR A 387 2.48 -23.59 -6.76
CA THR A 387 3.15 -23.14 -5.53
C THR A 387 4.21 -22.05 -5.79
N PRO A 388 4.06 -20.86 -5.18
CA PRO A 388 5.09 -19.82 -5.16
C PRO A 388 6.41 -20.31 -4.55
N ASP A 389 7.53 -19.70 -4.93
CA ASP A 389 8.83 -20.07 -4.40
C ASP A 389 9.01 -19.54 -2.97
N LEU A 390 9.39 -20.42 -2.04
CA LEU A 390 9.74 -20.03 -0.68
C LEU A 390 11.17 -19.49 -0.65
N LEU A 391 11.33 -18.18 -0.48
CA LEU A 391 12.63 -17.51 -0.48
C LEU A 391 13.32 -17.60 0.88
N LEU A 392 12.60 -17.42 1.99
CA LEU A 392 13.11 -17.51 3.36
C LEU A 392 11.98 -17.91 4.29
N VAL A 393 12.29 -18.62 5.39
CA VAL A 393 11.44 -18.60 6.58
C VAL A 393 12.11 -17.80 7.68
N ALA A 394 11.50 -16.67 8.04
CA ALA A 394 11.91 -15.82 9.15
C ALA A 394 11.59 -16.51 10.48
N GLN A 395 12.64 -16.83 11.21
CA GLN A 395 12.56 -17.45 12.52
C GLN A 395 13.70 -16.97 13.39
N ASP A 396 13.50 -16.91 14.70
CA ASP A 396 14.57 -16.59 15.65
C ASP A 396 15.56 -17.74 15.84
N ALA A 397 16.57 -17.55 16.68
CA ALA A 397 17.59 -18.56 16.98
C ALA A 397 17.00 -19.82 17.68
N LEU A 398 15.80 -19.74 18.24
CA LEU A 398 15.06 -20.84 18.86
C LEU A 398 14.09 -21.52 17.88
N GLY A 399 14.06 -21.08 16.61
CA GLY A 399 13.14 -21.59 15.59
C GLY A 399 11.73 -21.02 15.68
N GLN A 400 11.47 -20.01 16.51
CA GLN A 400 10.15 -19.37 16.56
C GLN A 400 9.91 -18.53 15.32
N ARG A 401 8.83 -18.83 14.59
CA ARG A 401 8.40 -18.06 13.40
C ARG A 401 8.16 -16.59 13.73
N GLN A 402 8.59 -15.72 12.83
CA GLN A 402 8.47 -14.28 12.97
C GLN A 402 7.53 -13.73 11.88
N PRO A 403 6.32 -13.23 12.22
CA PRO A 403 5.36 -12.75 11.22
C PRO A 403 5.92 -11.63 10.33
N ILE A 404 5.51 -11.58 9.06
CA ILE A 404 5.88 -10.52 8.12
C ILE A 404 4.59 -9.85 7.61
N MET A 405 4.31 -8.63 8.06
CA MET A 405 3.14 -7.87 7.61
C MET A 405 3.47 -6.77 6.59
N GLN A 406 4.67 -6.20 6.66
CA GLN A 406 5.01 -5.02 5.88
C GLN A 406 5.26 -5.36 4.40
N LYS A 407 5.15 -4.34 3.54
CA LYS A 407 5.60 -4.40 2.16
C LYS A 407 7.12 -4.59 2.11
N PRO A 408 7.64 -5.65 1.47
CA PRO A 408 9.09 -5.78 1.26
C PRO A 408 9.63 -4.66 0.36
N ALA A 409 10.84 -4.19 0.63
CA ALA A 409 11.58 -3.29 -0.25
C ALA A 409 12.53 -4.11 -1.14
N ILE A 410 12.77 -3.63 -2.37
CA ILE A 410 13.62 -4.32 -3.34
C ILE A 410 14.79 -3.41 -3.74
N ALA A 411 16.02 -3.94 -3.64
CA ALA A 411 17.21 -3.33 -4.21
C ALA A 411 17.85 -4.26 -5.25
N PHE A 412 18.58 -3.71 -6.22
CA PHE A 412 19.35 -4.52 -7.16
C PHE A 412 20.69 -4.92 -6.54
N ALA A 413 20.99 -6.21 -6.54
CA ALA A 413 22.23 -6.72 -5.96
C ALA A 413 23.44 -6.43 -6.86
N PRO A 414 24.61 -6.06 -6.29
CA PRO A 414 25.88 -6.11 -7.01
C PRO A 414 26.12 -7.53 -7.56
N GLY A 415 26.44 -7.65 -8.86
CA GLY A 415 26.61 -8.93 -9.52
C GLY A 415 25.30 -9.67 -9.89
N GLY A 416 24.16 -8.96 -9.89
CA GLY A 416 22.88 -9.47 -10.39
C GLY A 416 21.98 -10.09 -9.32
N GLY A 417 20.68 -10.15 -9.61
CA GLY A 417 19.64 -10.57 -8.67
C GLY A 417 19.02 -9.40 -7.88
N MET A 418 18.09 -9.74 -6.99
CA MET A 418 17.32 -8.81 -6.17
C MET A 418 17.66 -9.01 -4.70
N ILE A 419 17.80 -7.94 -3.93
CA ILE A 419 17.85 -7.99 -2.47
C ILE A 419 16.46 -7.62 -1.97
N VAL A 420 15.82 -8.55 -1.28
CA VAL A 420 14.52 -8.38 -0.64
C VAL A 420 14.74 -7.99 0.82
N LEU A 421 14.33 -6.78 1.18
CA LEU A 421 14.52 -6.21 2.52
C LEU A 421 13.19 -6.13 3.26
N PHE A 422 13.17 -6.63 4.49
CA PHE A 422 11.95 -6.64 5.30
C PHE A 422 12.25 -6.78 6.79
N GLY A 423 11.40 -6.18 7.62
CA GLY A 423 11.36 -6.40 9.06
C GLY A 423 10.21 -7.32 9.45
N THR A 424 10.31 -7.92 10.63
CA THR A 424 9.28 -8.80 11.17
C THR A 424 8.45 -8.11 12.24
N GLY A 425 7.19 -8.53 12.36
CA GLY A 425 6.22 -7.98 13.28
C GLY A 425 4.78 -8.25 12.89
N ARG A 426 3.90 -8.30 13.90
CA ARG A 426 2.44 -8.31 13.73
C ARG A 426 1.77 -7.26 14.62
N TYR A 427 0.73 -6.61 14.12
CA TYR A 427 -0.10 -5.65 14.86
C TYR A 427 -1.53 -5.58 14.29
N LEU A 428 -2.32 -6.62 14.54
CA LEU A 428 -3.66 -6.80 13.98
C LEU A 428 -4.76 -6.94 15.02
N SER A 429 -4.40 -7.42 16.21
CA SER A 429 -5.34 -7.80 17.26
C SER A 429 -4.86 -7.29 18.63
N ARG A 430 -5.77 -7.28 19.61
CA ARG A 430 -5.39 -6.98 21.00
C ARG A 430 -4.37 -7.97 21.57
N GLN A 431 -4.35 -9.20 21.07
CA GLN A 431 -3.38 -10.21 21.51
C GLN A 431 -1.94 -9.79 21.18
N ASP A 432 -1.74 -8.97 20.14
CA ASP A 432 -0.41 -8.47 19.76
C ASP A 432 0.18 -7.43 20.74
N LEU A 433 -0.62 -7.01 21.72
CA LEU A 433 -0.23 -6.13 22.82
C LEU A 433 0.06 -6.90 24.12
N ASP A 434 -0.22 -8.20 24.16
CA ASP A 434 0.05 -9.03 25.33
C ASP A 434 1.56 -9.28 25.45
N LEU A 435 2.13 -9.00 26.62
CA LEU A 435 3.55 -9.24 26.92
C LEU A 435 3.92 -10.71 26.70
N ALA A 436 3.02 -11.65 26.97
CA ALA A 436 3.25 -13.08 26.76
C ALA A 436 3.33 -13.48 25.28
N SER A 437 2.86 -12.62 24.37
CA SER A 437 2.95 -12.83 22.92
C SER A 437 4.26 -12.33 22.31
N PHE A 438 5.07 -11.59 23.09
CA PHE A 438 6.28 -10.98 22.58
C PHE A 438 7.36 -12.04 22.33
N SER A 439 8.07 -11.86 21.22
CA SER A 439 9.11 -12.76 20.74
C SER A 439 10.18 -11.95 20.03
N THR A 440 11.36 -12.55 19.85
CA THR A 440 12.43 -11.92 19.09
C THR A 440 11.93 -11.54 17.70
N GLN A 441 12.08 -10.28 17.32
CA GLN A 441 11.85 -9.76 15.98
C GLN A 441 13.20 -9.41 15.34
N SER A 442 13.22 -9.34 14.02
CA SER A 442 14.45 -9.13 13.25
C SER A 442 14.20 -8.25 12.02
N PHE A 443 15.28 -7.73 11.45
CA PHE A 443 15.31 -7.17 10.10
C PHE A 443 16.22 -8.00 9.22
N TYR A 444 15.79 -8.26 7.99
CA TYR A 444 16.45 -9.12 7.01
C TYR A 444 16.70 -8.40 5.70
N ALA A 445 17.80 -8.74 5.05
CA ALA A 445 18.06 -8.52 3.63
C ALA A 445 18.45 -9.86 3.00
N VAL A 446 17.71 -10.29 1.99
CA VAL A 446 17.85 -11.62 1.38
C VAL A 446 18.04 -11.49 -0.12
N LEU A 447 19.12 -12.08 -0.63
CA LEU A 447 19.42 -12.15 -2.06
C LEU A 447 18.56 -13.23 -2.73
N ASP A 448 17.74 -12.82 -3.68
CA ASP A 448 17.09 -13.69 -4.66
C ASP A 448 17.82 -13.67 -6.02
N ARG A 449 18.00 -14.86 -6.59
CA ARG A 449 18.60 -15.10 -7.91
C ARG A 449 17.91 -16.29 -8.57
N ALA A 450 17.93 -16.31 -9.91
CA ALA A 450 17.40 -17.43 -10.68
C ALA A 450 18.03 -18.76 -10.24
N GLY A 451 17.20 -19.78 -10.02
CA GLY A 451 17.64 -21.11 -9.57
C GLY A 451 18.09 -21.20 -8.10
N ALA A 452 17.95 -20.14 -7.29
CA ALA A 452 18.29 -20.19 -5.88
C ALA A 452 17.30 -21.04 -5.06
N SER A 453 17.82 -21.84 -4.13
CA SER A 453 17.04 -22.56 -3.13
C SER A 453 16.57 -21.63 -1.99
N THR A 454 15.62 -22.08 -1.17
CA THR A 454 15.23 -21.38 0.05
C THR A 454 16.44 -21.00 0.91
N VAL A 455 16.48 -19.74 1.34
CA VAL A 455 17.52 -19.18 2.18
C VAL A 455 17.26 -19.61 3.62
N GLN A 456 18.32 -20.10 4.27
CA GLN A 456 18.33 -20.39 5.71
C GLN A 456 19.03 -19.23 6.43
N ARG A 457 18.68 -19.02 7.70
CA ARG A 457 19.19 -17.89 8.49
C ARG A 457 20.73 -17.94 8.66
N ASP A 458 21.33 -19.12 8.67
CA ASP A 458 22.79 -19.32 8.71
C ASP A 458 23.51 -18.96 7.39
N ALA A 459 22.79 -18.90 6.28
CA ALA A 459 23.27 -18.38 5.00
C ALA A 459 23.29 -16.85 4.96
N LEU A 460 22.84 -16.18 6.02
CA LEU A 460 22.92 -14.73 6.16
C LEU A 460 24.07 -14.35 7.12
N VAL A 461 24.57 -13.12 6.96
CA VAL A 461 25.57 -12.54 7.87
C VAL A 461 24.85 -11.92 9.06
N PRO A 462 25.12 -12.38 10.30
CA PRO A 462 24.53 -11.74 11.47
C PRO A 462 25.15 -10.36 11.69
N ARG A 463 24.29 -9.41 12.01
CA ARG A 463 24.62 -8.06 12.46
C ARG A 463 24.20 -7.90 13.92
N LYS A 464 25.05 -7.27 14.72
CA LYS A 464 24.79 -7.04 16.14
C LYS A 464 24.39 -5.59 16.36
N LEU A 465 23.15 -5.38 16.79
CA LEU A 465 22.65 -4.06 17.19
C LEU A 465 23.04 -3.80 18.65
N ILE A 466 23.85 -2.77 18.89
CA ILE A 466 24.36 -2.42 20.22
C ILE A 466 23.87 -1.02 20.59
N LYS A 467 23.17 -0.90 21.71
CA LYS A 467 22.79 0.41 22.24
C LYS A 467 24.02 1.12 22.82
N LYS A 468 24.27 2.36 22.40
CA LYS A 468 25.34 3.18 22.98
C LYS A 468 24.82 3.85 24.26
N ASN A 469 25.67 3.92 25.29
CA ASN A 469 25.29 4.49 26.60
C ASN A 469 25.14 6.03 26.58
N ALA A 470 25.66 6.71 25.56
CA ALA A 470 25.55 8.15 25.38
C ALA A 470 24.70 8.46 24.12
N GLY A 471 23.52 9.06 24.33
CA GLY A 471 22.53 9.33 23.29
C GLY A 471 21.74 8.09 22.90
N ASN A 472 20.46 8.23 22.55
CA ASN A 472 19.57 7.14 22.08
C ASN A 472 20.00 6.60 20.69
N SER A 473 21.25 6.22 20.53
CA SER A 473 21.87 5.79 19.28
C SER A 473 22.30 4.32 19.37
N PHE A 474 22.29 3.65 18.21
CA PHE A 474 22.72 2.27 18.09
C PHE A 474 23.97 2.17 17.21
N ALA A 475 24.85 1.23 17.51
CA ALA A 475 25.88 0.73 16.60
C ALA A 475 25.39 -0.56 15.94
N LEU A 476 25.78 -0.78 14.69
CA LEU A 476 25.65 -2.07 14.01
C LEU A 476 27.04 -2.59 13.70
N GLU A 477 27.35 -3.77 14.22
CA GLU A 477 28.64 -4.43 14.07
C GLU A 477 28.48 -5.78 13.36
N GLY A 478 29.56 -6.25 12.73
CA GLY A 478 29.69 -7.58 12.14
C GLY A 478 30.65 -7.60 10.97
N ASP A 479 30.95 -8.78 10.44
CA ASP A 479 31.95 -8.96 9.39
C ASP A 479 31.54 -8.35 8.04
N GLY A 480 32.50 -7.84 7.29
CA GLY A 480 32.25 -7.40 5.92
C GLY A 480 31.79 -8.57 5.04
N PHE A 481 30.83 -8.32 4.14
CA PHE A 481 30.49 -9.27 3.09
C PHE A 481 30.11 -8.53 1.80
N VAL A 482 30.22 -9.22 0.67
CA VAL A 482 29.87 -8.70 -0.65
C VAL A 482 28.96 -9.70 -1.34
N TYR A 483 27.87 -9.21 -1.95
CA TYR A 483 26.99 -10.05 -2.76
C TYR A 483 27.72 -10.57 -4.01
N GLY A 484 27.52 -11.85 -4.32
CA GLY A 484 27.94 -12.41 -5.60
C GLY A 484 29.41 -12.80 -5.75
N THR A 485 30.24 -12.72 -4.71
CA THR A 485 31.57 -13.36 -4.73
C THR A 485 31.41 -14.86 -4.52
N SER A 486 31.97 -15.66 -5.42
CA SER A 486 31.87 -17.12 -5.50
C SER A 486 32.51 -17.90 -4.32
N GLY A 487 32.79 -17.24 -3.19
CA GLY A 487 33.45 -17.84 -2.02
C GLY A 487 32.79 -17.58 -0.66
N SER A 488 31.90 -16.58 -0.51
CA SER A 488 31.27 -16.35 0.81
C SER A 488 30.08 -17.28 1.08
N GLY A 489 29.38 -17.72 0.02
CA GLY A 489 28.12 -18.46 0.13
C GLY A 489 26.98 -17.67 0.81
N LYS A 490 27.24 -16.45 1.29
CA LYS A 490 26.28 -15.64 2.04
C LYS A 490 25.31 -14.96 1.10
N ARG A 491 24.04 -15.02 1.46
CA ARG A 491 22.90 -14.54 0.67
C ARG A 491 22.23 -13.31 1.28
N GLY A 492 22.98 -12.53 2.06
CA GLY A 492 22.52 -11.29 2.67
C GLY A 492 22.88 -11.17 4.13
N TRP A 493 22.07 -10.43 4.89
CA TRP A 493 22.33 -10.09 6.29
C TRP A 493 21.04 -10.01 7.11
N TYR A 494 21.16 -10.11 8.44
CA TYR A 494 20.07 -9.85 9.36
C TYR A 494 20.58 -9.28 10.69
N PHE A 495 19.72 -8.61 11.45
CA PHE A 495 19.93 -8.41 12.89
C PHE A 495 18.65 -8.65 13.68
N ASP A 496 18.80 -9.03 14.94
CA ASP A 496 17.71 -9.11 15.90
C ASP A 496 17.57 -7.80 16.68
N PHE A 497 16.34 -7.41 17.00
CA PHE A 497 16.06 -6.34 17.95
C PHE A 497 16.31 -6.86 19.37
N PRO A 498 17.35 -6.39 20.10
CA PRO A 498 17.88 -7.09 21.28
C PRO A 498 16.89 -7.31 22.44
N GLN A 499 15.84 -6.48 22.53
CA GLN A 499 14.85 -6.55 23.61
C GLN A 499 13.42 -6.81 23.10
N SER A 500 13.24 -7.12 21.81
CA SER A 500 11.90 -7.30 21.23
C SER A 500 11.08 -8.41 21.90
N ALA A 501 11.72 -9.44 22.46
CA ALA A 501 11.03 -10.48 23.24
C ALA A 501 10.40 -9.96 24.55
N THR A 502 10.81 -8.81 25.06
CA THR A 502 10.27 -8.20 26.29
C THR A 502 9.59 -6.86 26.05
N THR A 503 10.02 -6.09 25.05
CA THR A 503 9.45 -4.79 24.70
C THR A 503 8.40 -4.89 23.60
N GLY A 504 8.44 -5.96 22.81
CA GLY A 504 7.58 -6.13 21.64
C GLY A 504 8.01 -5.27 20.45
N GLU A 505 9.23 -4.73 20.43
CA GLU A 505 9.75 -3.96 19.28
C GLU A 505 9.63 -4.75 17.97
N ARG A 506 9.05 -4.14 16.93
CA ARG A 506 8.71 -4.80 15.66
C ARG A 506 8.64 -3.80 14.50
N VAL A 507 8.69 -4.28 13.25
CA VAL A 507 8.58 -3.42 12.06
C VAL A 507 7.24 -3.65 11.37
N LEU A 508 6.51 -2.57 11.08
CA LEU A 508 5.13 -2.63 10.56
C LEU A 508 4.93 -1.86 9.25
N SER A 509 5.94 -1.13 8.79
CA SER A 509 5.86 -0.18 7.69
C SER A 509 6.92 -0.47 6.64
N ALA A 510 6.65 -0.06 5.40
CA ALA A 510 7.58 -0.25 4.29
C ALA A 510 8.88 0.54 4.52
N SER A 511 10.00 -0.05 4.13
CA SER A 511 11.29 0.64 4.09
C SER A 511 11.42 1.52 2.85
N ILE A 512 12.17 2.61 2.96
CA ILE A 512 12.53 3.49 1.85
C ILE A 512 14.00 3.25 1.48
N LEU A 513 14.27 3.16 0.18
CA LEU A 513 15.62 3.11 -0.36
C LEU A 513 15.94 4.44 -1.03
N SER A 514 17.14 4.96 -0.75
CA SER A 514 17.67 6.16 -1.41
C SER A 514 19.16 5.93 -1.70
N GLY A 515 19.49 5.65 -2.97
CA GLY A 515 20.84 5.25 -3.33
C GLY A 515 21.24 3.94 -2.63
N ALA A 516 22.32 3.97 -1.85
CA ALA A 516 22.76 2.82 -1.06
C ALA A 516 22.11 2.77 0.34
N ASP A 517 21.38 3.81 0.74
CA ASP A 517 20.82 3.92 2.08
C ASP A 517 19.43 3.30 2.17
N LEU A 518 19.24 2.54 3.25
CA LEU A 518 17.99 1.94 3.69
C LEU A 518 17.48 2.72 4.90
N VAL A 519 16.26 3.24 4.81
CA VAL A 519 15.58 3.92 5.91
C VAL A 519 14.30 3.18 6.27
N PHE A 520 14.15 2.85 7.55
CA PHE A 520 12.93 2.28 8.10
C PHE A 520 12.78 2.64 9.57
N HIS A 521 11.63 2.37 10.16
CA HIS A 521 11.44 2.52 11.60
C HIS A 521 10.82 1.26 12.22
N SER A 522 11.24 0.92 13.44
CA SER A 522 10.53 -0.03 14.28
C SER A 522 9.47 0.71 15.13
N MET A 523 8.55 -0.06 15.71
CA MET A 523 7.59 0.38 16.71
C MET A 523 7.69 -0.55 17.92
N THR A 524 7.86 0.03 19.10
CA THR A 524 7.69 -0.60 20.40
C THR A 524 6.28 -0.28 20.91
N PRO A 525 5.37 -1.26 21.01
CA PRO A 525 4.01 -1.02 21.46
C PRO A 525 3.98 -0.59 22.92
N ALA A 526 2.94 0.16 23.28
CA ALA A 526 2.63 0.46 24.66
C ALA A 526 1.60 -0.56 25.20
N PRO A 527 1.94 -1.39 26.21
CA PRO A 527 1.05 -2.45 26.68
C PRO A 527 -0.14 -1.92 27.52
N LYS A 528 -0.04 -0.71 28.08
CA LYS A 528 -1.12 -0.08 28.83
C LYS A 528 -1.95 0.83 27.91
N GLN A 529 -3.27 0.79 28.11
CA GLN A 529 -4.19 1.67 27.41
C GLN A 529 -3.87 3.14 27.77
N CYS A 530 -3.72 3.99 26.75
CA CYS A 530 -3.35 5.41 26.81
C CYS A 530 -1.84 5.74 26.88
N ASP A 531 -0.96 4.76 27.12
CA ASP A 531 0.45 4.93 26.85
C ASP A 531 0.67 4.93 25.33
N ALA A 532 1.64 5.70 24.87
CA ALA A 532 1.85 5.90 23.45
C ALA A 532 3.09 5.12 22.97
N PRO A 533 3.00 4.37 21.85
CA PRO A 533 4.12 3.60 21.34
C PRO A 533 5.34 4.47 21.03
N ILE A 534 6.51 3.86 21.11
CA ILE A 534 7.79 4.47 20.76
C ILE A 534 8.16 3.97 19.37
N ALA A 535 8.73 4.82 18.51
CA ALA A 535 9.33 4.35 17.26
C ALA A 535 10.83 4.67 17.22
N THR A 536 11.59 3.76 16.64
CA THR A 536 13.03 3.92 16.46
C THR A 536 13.33 4.00 14.98
N LEU A 537 14.01 5.05 14.53
CA LEU A 537 14.43 5.21 13.14
C LEU A 537 15.80 4.55 12.90
N TYR A 538 15.93 3.82 11.80
CA TYR A 538 17.16 3.17 11.35
C TYR A 538 17.56 3.70 9.98
N VAL A 539 18.84 4.03 9.82
CA VAL A 539 19.46 4.43 8.54
C VAL A 539 20.69 3.57 8.33
N LEU A 540 20.57 2.57 7.46
CA LEU A 540 21.59 1.53 7.24
C LEU A 540 22.08 1.56 5.81
N ASN A 541 23.26 1.02 5.55
CA ASN A 541 23.64 0.67 4.19
C ASN A 541 22.88 -0.59 3.76
N THR A 542 22.14 -0.50 2.65
CA THR A 542 21.32 -1.57 2.07
C THR A 542 22.11 -2.85 1.85
N PHE A 543 23.36 -2.72 1.39
CA PHE A 543 24.15 -3.88 0.97
C PHE A 543 24.82 -4.57 2.16
N SER A 544 25.39 -3.81 3.09
CA SER A 544 26.13 -4.39 4.21
C SER A 544 25.25 -4.66 5.43
N GLY A 545 24.19 -3.87 5.68
CA GLY A 545 23.44 -3.88 6.94
C GLY A 545 24.17 -3.21 8.10
N LEU A 546 25.26 -2.49 7.81
CA LEU A 546 25.97 -1.66 8.79
C LEU A 546 25.39 -0.23 8.78
N ALA A 547 25.78 0.58 9.76
CA ALA A 547 25.42 2.00 9.79
C ALA A 547 25.82 2.68 8.46
N ALA A 548 24.92 3.48 7.90
CA ALA A 548 25.27 4.33 6.76
C ALA A 548 26.33 5.35 7.17
N ASP A 549 27.19 5.79 6.25
CA ASP A 549 28.17 6.88 6.48
C ASP A 549 27.49 8.24 6.72
N VAL A 550 26.17 8.29 6.59
CA VAL A 550 25.34 9.43 6.96
C VAL A 550 25.27 9.50 8.49
N ARG A 551 25.82 10.56 9.07
CA ARG A 551 25.55 10.90 10.48
C ARG A 551 24.20 11.63 10.54
N PRO A 552 23.07 10.98 10.91
CA PRO A 552 21.90 11.75 11.29
C PRO A 552 22.30 12.58 12.51
N SER A 553 22.16 13.89 12.43
CA SER A 553 22.14 14.75 13.60
C SER A 553 20.95 14.31 14.46
N ASN A 554 21.19 13.45 15.45
CA ASN A 554 20.35 13.19 16.61
C ASN A 554 18.85 12.86 16.38
N ALA A 555 18.46 12.21 15.28
CA ALA A 555 17.06 11.81 15.07
C ALA A 555 16.73 10.45 15.74
N SER A 556 16.74 10.41 17.07
CA SER A 556 15.93 9.41 17.81
C SER A 556 14.58 10.04 18.10
N LEU A 557 13.52 9.60 17.42
CA LEU A 557 12.14 9.97 17.76
C LEU A 557 11.68 9.17 19.00
N SER A 558 12.27 9.46 20.16
CA SER A 558 11.76 8.97 21.43
C SER A 558 10.67 9.92 21.92
N GLY A 559 9.44 9.67 21.47
CA GLY A 559 8.25 10.36 21.96
C GLY A 559 7.10 9.38 22.00
N GLY A 560 6.26 9.46 23.03
CA GLY A 560 5.01 8.72 23.04
C GLY A 560 4.13 9.20 21.89
N MET A 561 3.94 8.37 20.87
CA MET A 561 3.19 8.75 19.66
C MET A 561 1.80 8.12 19.63
N SER A 562 0.75 8.93 19.62
CA SER A 562 -0.58 8.47 19.20
C SER A 562 -0.68 8.52 17.67
N GLY A 563 -0.20 7.48 16.97
CA GLY A 563 -0.37 7.36 15.52
C GLY A 563 0.73 6.56 14.82
N SER A 564 0.48 6.15 13.58
CA SER A 564 1.45 5.51 12.69
C SER A 564 2.50 6.53 12.21
N ILE A 565 3.78 6.16 12.23
CA ILE A 565 4.82 6.90 11.51
C ILE A 565 4.69 6.57 10.03
N LEU A 566 4.64 7.60 9.19
CA LEU A 566 4.75 7.46 7.75
C LEU A 566 6.09 8.00 7.29
N LEU A 567 6.87 7.15 6.64
CA LEU A 567 8.07 7.56 5.93
C LEU A 567 7.67 7.92 4.50
N ARG A 568 8.21 9.02 3.99
CA ARG A 568 7.99 9.48 2.63
C ARG A 568 9.30 9.97 2.04
N SER A 569 9.62 9.57 0.81
CA SER A 569 10.66 10.26 0.03
C SER A 569 10.07 11.57 -0.50
N ALA A 570 10.58 12.72 -0.07
CA ALA A 570 10.34 13.96 -0.78
C ALA A 570 11.16 13.90 -2.08
N GLY A 571 10.52 13.97 -3.25
CA GLY A 571 11.17 13.95 -4.57
C GLY A 571 12.08 15.16 -4.85
N TYR A 572 12.58 15.82 -3.81
CA TYR A 572 13.53 16.90 -3.89
C TYR A 572 14.94 16.33 -4.08
N HIS A 573 15.47 16.50 -5.29
CA HIS A 573 16.82 16.15 -5.66
C HIS A 573 17.61 17.45 -5.88
N LYS A 574 18.47 17.83 -4.92
CA LYS A 574 19.43 18.91 -5.16
C LYS A 574 20.67 18.32 -5.82
N THR A 575 20.82 18.59 -7.10
CA THR A 575 21.94 18.11 -7.92
C THR A 575 23.08 19.13 -7.86
N SER A 576 24.29 18.70 -7.51
CA SER A 576 25.48 19.57 -7.58
C SER A 576 25.85 19.87 -9.03
N THR A 577 26.66 20.91 -9.25
CA THR A 577 27.40 21.05 -10.51
C THR A 577 28.25 19.81 -10.74
N SER A 578 28.36 19.38 -11.99
CA SER A 578 29.20 18.24 -12.38
C SER A 578 30.66 18.51 -12.00
N ASP A 579 31.33 17.55 -11.39
CA ASP A 579 32.79 17.59 -11.27
C ASP A 579 33.47 17.28 -12.63
N ILE A 580 34.79 17.45 -12.68
CA ILE A 580 35.62 17.25 -13.89
C ILE A 580 35.36 15.89 -14.59
N PRO A 581 35.15 14.77 -13.86
CA PRO A 581 34.77 13.50 -14.48
C PRO A 581 33.27 13.29 -14.76
N GLY A 582 32.40 14.27 -14.57
CA GLY A 582 30.97 14.12 -14.90
C GLY A 582 30.06 13.72 -13.74
N ARG A 583 30.57 13.59 -12.51
CA ARG A 583 29.80 13.13 -11.34
C ARG A 583 28.96 14.25 -10.77
N GLN A 584 27.75 13.89 -10.35
CA GLN A 584 26.84 14.78 -9.66
C GLN A 584 26.46 14.18 -8.31
N SER A 585 26.51 15.00 -7.27
CA SER A 585 25.92 14.64 -5.98
C SER A 585 24.44 15.00 -6.03
N VAL A 586 23.58 14.03 -5.72
CA VAL A 586 22.14 14.22 -5.57
C VAL A 586 21.81 14.09 -4.10
N LYS A 587 21.37 15.17 -3.46
CA LYS A 587 20.78 15.07 -2.12
C LYS A 587 19.31 14.72 -2.25
N SER A 588 18.90 13.62 -1.62
CA SER A 588 17.50 13.23 -1.48
C SER A 588 17.00 13.61 -0.09
N ARG A 589 15.73 13.94 0.03
CA ARG A 589 15.11 14.25 1.33
C ARG A 589 14.07 13.20 1.68
N VAL A 590 14.13 12.66 2.89
CA VAL A 590 13.10 11.79 3.47
C VAL A 590 12.32 12.60 4.50
N GLN A 591 11.02 12.71 4.30
CA GLN A 591 10.09 13.28 5.25
C GLN A 591 9.54 12.18 6.15
N ILE A 592 9.57 12.44 7.45
CA ILE A 592 9.03 11.57 8.48
C ILE A 592 7.82 12.31 9.03
N LEU A 593 6.64 11.78 8.72
CA LEU A 593 5.36 12.30 9.16
C LEU A 593 4.94 11.54 10.41
N THR A 594 4.73 12.29 11.48
CA THR A 594 4.40 11.76 12.80
C THR A 594 3.12 12.42 13.28
N GLY A 595 1.98 11.73 13.20
CA GLY A 595 0.71 12.15 13.83
C GLY A 595 0.48 13.67 13.93
N ASP A 596 0.44 14.17 15.17
CA ASP A 596 0.24 15.59 15.54
C ASP A 596 1.57 16.37 15.73
N GLN A 597 2.70 15.79 15.33
CA GLN A 597 4.05 16.34 15.50
C GLN A 597 4.57 16.95 14.18
N PRO A 598 5.53 17.90 14.24
CA PRO A 598 6.08 18.51 13.05
C PRO A 598 6.76 17.47 12.15
N VAL A 599 6.65 17.67 10.83
CA VAL A 599 7.35 16.87 9.82
C VAL A 599 8.86 16.98 10.07
N LEU A 600 9.49 15.85 10.37
CA LEU A 600 10.95 15.79 10.45
C LEU A 600 11.51 15.51 9.06
N GLU A 601 12.55 16.24 8.68
CA GLU A 601 13.25 16.05 7.41
C GLU A 601 14.64 15.45 7.65
N LEU A 602 14.93 14.37 6.94
CA LEU A 602 16.25 13.73 6.90
C LEU A 602 16.84 13.95 5.51
N GLU A 603 18.00 14.59 5.42
CA GLU A 603 18.78 14.65 4.18
C GLU A 603 19.67 13.41 4.05
N LEU A 604 19.58 12.73 2.91
CA LEU A 604 20.42 11.60 2.55
C LEU A 604 21.33 11.99 1.38
N PRO A 605 22.66 11.82 1.50
CA PRO A 605 23.59 12.02 0.40
C PRO A 605 23.46 10.88 -0.61
N GLY A 606 23.28 11.22 -1.89
CA GLY A 606 23.43 10.31 -3.01
C GLY A 606 24.58 10.78 -3.90
N ASN A 607 25.46 9.86 -4.30
CA ASN A 607 26.38 10.11 -5.40
C ASN A 607 25.83 9.39 -6.62
N VAL A 608 25.47 10.14 -7.66
CA VAL A 608 25.11 9.55 -8.96
C VAL A 608 26.33 9.72 -9.86
N ALA A 609 26.96 8.60 -10.20
CA ALA A 609 27.87 8.55 -11.33
C ALA A 609 27.02 8.19 -12.56
N PRO A 610 26.73 9.13 -13.48
CA PRO A 610 26.25 8.71 -14.78
C PRO A 610 27.39 7.92 -15.44
N THR A 611 27.18 6.63 -15.66
CA THR A 611 28.04 5.83 -16.53
C THR A 611 27.79 6.23 -17.98
N PHE A 612 28.33 7.36 -18.40
CA PHE A 612 28.59 7.55 -19.81
C PHE A 612 29.73 6.60 -20.19
N GLY A 613 29.38 5.45 -20.78
CA GLY A 613 30.33 4.72 -21.59
C GLY A 613 30.80 5.63 -22.73
N ARG A 614 32.12 5.76 -22.91
CA ARG A 614 32.70 6.40 -24.10
C ARG A 614 32.16 5.70 -25.36
N LEU A 615 31.46 6.42 -26.24
CA LEU A 615 30.86 5.87 -27.46
C LEU A 615 31.74 5.98 -28.72
N SER A 616 32.94 6.56 -28.65
CA SER A 616 34.03 6.39 -29.63
C SER A 616 35.21 7.30 -29.27
N TRP A 617 36.39 7.03 -29.84
CA TRP A 617 37.37 8.09 -30.12
C TRP A 617 37.35 8.36 -31.63
N ARG A 618 37.40 9.63 -32.02
CA ARG A 618 37.96 10.07 -33.30
C ARG A 618 39.15 10.94 -32.94
N GLU A 619 40.34 10.49 -33.33
CA GLU A 619 41.53 11.30 -33.27
C GLU A 619 41.36 12.43 -34.29
N LEU A 620 41.25 13.67 -33.82
CA LEU A 620 41.42 14.84 -34.67
C LEU A 620 42.92 15.11 -34.73
N VAL A 621 43.58 14.48 -35.70
CA VAL A 621 44.94 14.89 -36.08
C VAL A 621 44.83 16.32 -36.58
N ASN A 622 45.52 17.23 -35.89
CA ASN A 622 45.54 18.64 -36.24
C ASN A 622 46.24 18.79 -37.60
N TRP A 623 45.50 19.16 -38.64
CA TRP A 623 45.98 19.25 -40.03
C TRP A 623 47.15 20.25 -40.20
N GLY A 624 47.33 21.18 -39.25
CA GLY A 624 48.43 22.13 -39.22
C GLY A 624 49.81 21.51 -38.97
N ASP A 625 49.89 20.42 -38.20
CA ASP A 625 51.18 19.80 -37.83
C ASP A 625 51.73 18.86 -38.92
N LEU A 626 50.90 18.48 -39.91
CA LEU A 626 51.28 17.65 -41.06
C LEU A 626 51.81 18.45 -42.27
N GLN A 627 51.68 19.79 -42.28
CA GLN A 627 52.22 20.63 -43.36
C GLN A 627 53.63 21.16 -43.09
N HIS A 628 54.19 20.96 -41.89
CA HIS A 628 55.54 21.46 -41.54
C HIS A 628 56.60 20.37 -41.45
N SER A 629 56.27 19.11 -41.78
CA SER A 629 57.21 17.99 -41.81
C SER A 629 57.47 17.43 -43.22
N GLY A 630 57.01 18.12 -44.28
CA GLY A 630 57.00 17.59 -45.65
C GLY A 630 57.48 18.54 -46.74
N SER A 631 58.62 19.23 -46.56
CA SER A 631 59.32 19.85 -47.69
C SER A 631 60.84 19.90 -47.51
N GLY A 632 61.52 18.93 -48.12
CA GLY A 632 62.80 19.16 -48.83
C GLY A 632 64.11 19.10 -48.02
N GLN A 633 64.79 17.96 -48.10
CA GLN A 633 66.27 17.88 -48.19
C GLN A 633 66.74 18.27 -49.61
N PRO A 634 68.04 18.53 -49.88
CA PRO A 634 69.23 18.44 -49.02
C PRO A 634 69.86 19.77 -48.59
#